data_AF-A0ABD0NR95-F1
#
_entry.id   AF-A0ABD0NR95-F1
#
_cell.length_a   1.000
_cell.length_b   1.000
_cell.length_c   1.000
_cell.angle_alpha   90.00
_cell.angle_beta   90.00
_cell.angle_gamma   90.00
#
_symmetry.space_group_name_H-M   'P 1'
#
loop_
_entity.id
_entity.type
_entity.pdbx_description
1 polymer ?
#
loop_
_entity_poly.entity_id
_entity_poly.type
_entity_poly.pdbx_seq_one_letter_code
_entity_poly.pdbx_strand_id
1 'polypeptide(L)'
;LPFCPPVVLAQCVENVWTTCRSNRKKRHLMEALWLSCGEAGMKVWLPLFPRDHRKPHSFLSRRIMLPFHINIYPLTVLFEDALILGASNETVLFDGPGSSSLEALFPFCTVERTSQIYLHHILRQLLVRNLGEQALMLAQSCATLPYFPHVLELMVHVVLEEEATSREPIPDPLLPTVAKFVTEFPLFLQTIVHCARKTEYALWNYLFAAVGNPKDLFEECLMAQDLDTAASYLIILQ
;
A
#
# COMPACT_ATOMS: atom_id res chain seq x y z
N LEU A 1 2.96 4.37 37.98
CA LEU A 1 3.41 4.78 36.63
C LEU A 1 3.78 6.26 36.71
N PRO A 2 4.97 6.69 36.28
CA PRO A 2 5.29 8.12 36.22
C PRO A 2 4.30 8.82 35.27
N PHE A 3 3.82 9.99 35.67
CA PHE A 3 2.87 10.79 34.88
C PHE A 3 3.58 11.28 33.62
N CYS A 4 3.17 10.78 32.45
CA CYS A 4 3.63 11.27 31.17
C CYS A 4 2.67 12.38 30.72
N PRO A 5 3.14 13.57 30.32
CA PRO A 5 2.26 14.62 29.83
C PRO A 5 1.48 14.13 28.60
N PRO A 6 0.20 14.49 28.46
CA PRO A 6 -0.59 14.10 27.30
C PRO A 6 0.04 14.67 26.03
N VAL A 7 0.29 13.80 25.04
CA VAL A 7 0.82 14.18 23.73
C VAL A 7 -0.34 14.17 22.73
N VAL A 8 -0.50 15.27 21.99
CA VAL A 8 -1.49 15.35 20.91
C VAL A 8 -1.01 14.49 19.75
N LEU A 9 -1.77 13.43 19.42
CA LEU A 9 -1.42 12.50 18.33
C LEU A 9 -1.94 12.97 16.96
N ALA A 10 -3.15 13.52 16.91
CA ALA A 10 -3.78 14.02 15.70
C ALA A 10 -4.84 15.07 16.03
N GLN A 11 -5.17 15.89 15.04
CA GLN A 11 -6.26 16.88 15.08
C GLN A 11 -7.33 16.48 14.07
N CYS A 12 -8.56 16.97 14.28
CA CYS A 12 -9.72 16.72 13.41
C CYS A 12 -10.02 15.22 13.22
N VAL A 13 -9.87 14.43 14.28
CA VAL A 13 -10.15 12.99 14.24
C VAL A 13 -11.66 12.76 14.23
N GLU A 14 -12.16 12.18 13.15
CA GLU A 14 -13.57 11.82 12.98
C GLU A 14 -13.84 10.44 13.60
N ASN A 15 -12.97 9.47 13.31
CA ASN A 15 -13.15 8.08 13.73
C ASN A 15 -11.83 7.50 14.28
N VAL A 16 -11.96 6.62 15.27
CA VAL A 16 -10.83 5.90 15.90
C VAL A 16 -11.12 4.41 15.92
N TRP A 17 -10.17 3.60 15.45
CA TRP A 17 -10.25 2.14 15.54
C TRP A 17 -9.06 1.55 16.29
N THR A 18 -9.39 0.62 17.16
CA THR A 18 -8.45 -0.21 17.92
C THR A 18 -9.10 -1.58 18.10
N THR A 19 -8.28 -2.60 18.30
CA THR A 19 -8.76 -3.96 18.57
C THR A 19 -8.25 -4.43 19.92
N CYS A 20 -9.13 -5.04 20.70
CA CYS A 20 -8.78 -5.72 21.94
C CYS A 20 -8.35 -7.18 21.68
N ARG A 21 -8.47 -7.67 20.43
CA ARG A 21 -8.13 -9.04 20.07
C ARG A 21 -6.61 -9.17 19.91
N SER A 22 -6.04 -10.20 20.51
CA SER A 22 -4.62 -10.50 20.36
C SER A 22 -4.43 -11.55 19.27
N ASN A 23 -3.70 -11.19 18.20
CA ASN A 23 -3.21 -12.15 17.23
C ASN A 23 -1.68 -12.11 17.20
N ARG A 24 -1.05 -13.20 17.63
CA ARG A 24 0.42 -13.29 17.72
C ARG A 24 1.12 -13.26 16.36
N LYS A 25 0.42 -13.61 15.27
CA LYS A 25 1.01 -13.59 13.92
C LYS A 25 1.09 -12.17 13.37
N LYS A 26 0.05 -11.35 13.58
CA LYS A 26 -0.09 -9.99 13.02
C LYS A 26 -0.04 -8.90 14.10
N ARG A 27 0.88 -9.01 15.05
CA ARG A 27 0.97 -8.10 16.21
C ARG A 27 1.08 -6.63 15.81
N HIS A 28 1.81 -6.33 14.74
CA HIS A 28 1.99 -4.97 14.24
C HIS A 28 0.65 -4.30 13.89
N LEU A 29 -0.27 -5.02 13.24
CA LEU A 29 -1.57 -4.48 12.85
C LEU A 29 -2.58 -4.47 14.00
N MET A 30 -2.55 -5.48 14.87
CA MET A 30 -3.50 -5.60 15.98
C MET A 30 -3.23 -4.62 17.13
N GLU A 31 -1.96 -4.31 17.42
CA GLU A 31 -1.61 -3.38 18.49
C GLU A 31 -1.55 -1.91 18.01
N ALA A 32 -1.92 -1.66 16.75
CA ALA A 32 -1.94 -0.33 16.14
C ALA A 32 -3.23 0.46 16.44
N LEU A 33 -3.08 1.77 16.56
CA LEU A 33 -4.20 2.71 16.68
C LEU A 33 -4.44 3.40 15.34
N TRP A 34 -5.67 3.37 14.86
CA TRP A 34 -6.07 3.89 13.57
C TRP A 34 -6.94 5.12 13.75
N LEU A 35 -6.63 6.19 13.03
CA LEU A 35 -7.28 7.49 13.15
C LEU A 35 -7.70 7.96 11.77
N SER A 36 -8.99 8.25 11.57
CA SER A 36 -9.46 8.96 10.38
C SER A 36 -9.51 10.45 10.69
N CYS A 37 -8.79 11.26 9.92
CA CYS A 37 -8.67 12.71 10.14
C CYS A 37 -9.31 13.53 9.00
N GLY A 38 -10.41 13.06 8.42
CA GLY A 38 -11.12 13.73 7.34
C GLY A 38 -10.20 14.03 6.14
N GLU A 39 -10.08 15.31 5.78
CA GLU A 39 -9.21 15.81 4.70
C GLU A 39 -7.73 15.42 4.88
N ALA A 40 -7.24 15.37 6.11
CA ALA A 40 -5.85 14.99 6.39
C ALA A 40 -5.58 13.48 6.18
N GLY A 41 -6.58 12.72 5.71
CA GLY A 41 -6.49 11.30 5.42
C GLY A 41 -6.48 10.43 6.67
N MET A 42 -5.96 9.22 6.52
CA MET A 42 -5.85 8.25 7.59
C MET A 42 -4.46 8.30 8.22
N LYS A 43 -4.40 8.12 9.54
CA LYS A 43 -3.15 8.06 10.29
C LYS A 43 -3.13 6.79 11.13
N VAL A 44 -2.00 6.08 11.07
CA VAL A 44 -1.80 4.84 11.81
C VAL A 44 -0.64 5.01 12.76
N TRP A 45 -0.93 4.81 14.05
CA TRP A 45 0.07 4.79 15.10
C TRP A 45 0.52 3.34 15.33
N LEU A 46 1.55 2.95 14.57
CA LEU A 46 2.04 1.58 14.48
C LEU A 46 3.10 1.30 15.57
N PRO A 47 3.00 0.19 16.31
CA PRO A 47 4.06 -0.26 17.20
C PRO A 47 5.26 -0.83 16.42
N LEU A 48 6.45 -0.37 16.82
CA LEU A 48 7.73 -0.89 16.35
C LEU A 48 8.23 -1.89 17.37
N PHE A 49 8.39 -3.15 16.96
CA PHE A 49 8.92 -4.19 17.84
C PHE A 49 10.43 -4.35 17.56
N PRO A 50 11.30 -4.03 18.53
CA PRO A 50 12.72 -4.27 18.37
C PRO A 50 12.98 -5.78 18.37
N ARG A 51 13.79 -6.25 17.42
CA ARG A 51 14.19 -7.65 17.32
C ARG A 51 15.16 -8.05 18.45
N ASP A 52 15.93 -7.10 18.95
CA ASP A 52 17.03 -7.33 19.89
C ASP A 52 16.71 -6.79 21.29
N HIS A 53 16.50 -7.71 22.25
CA HIS A 53 16.25 -7.38 23.66
C HIS A 53 17.52 -6.90 24.39
N ARG A 54 18.68 -6.90 23.72
CA ARG A 54 20.00 -6.68 24.33
C ARG A 54 20.45 -5.22 24.35
N LYS A 55 19.76 -4.31 23.67
CA LYS A 55 20.04 -2.86 23.74
C LYS A 55 18.83 -2.13 24.33
N PRO A 56 18.83 -1.82 25.64
CA PRO A 56 17.74 -1.06 26.27
C PRO A 56 17.68 0.42 25.86
N HIS A 57 18.51 0.85 24.91
CA HIS A 57 18.56 2.22 24.40
C HIS A 57 18.58 2.22 22.86
N SER A 58 17.42 2.08 22.24
CA SER A 58 17.18 2.79 20.99
C SER A 58 16.30 3.97 21.32
N PHE A 59 16.80 5.18 21.10
CA PHE A 59 16.11 6.47 21.28
C PHE A 59 14.89 6.64 20.35
N LEU A 60 14.47 5.58 19.67
CA LEU A 60 13.31 5.57 18.79
C LEU A 60 12.04 5.36 19.62
N SER A 61 11.07 6.26 19.42
CA SER A 61 9.70 6.10 19.90
C SER A 61 9.23 4.68 19.57
N ARG A 62 8.71 3.96 20.57
CA ARG A 62 8.18 2.59 20.43
C ARG A 62 7.04 2.49 19.41
N ARG A 63 6.51 3.63 18.97
CA ARG A 63 5.44 3.75 18.00
C ARG A 63 5.73 4.87 17.02
N ILE A 64 5.33 4.67 15.76
CA ILE A 64 5.50 5.62 14.69
C ILE A 64 4.15 6.00 14.09
N MET A 65 3.97 7.28 13.75
CA MET A 65 2.75 7.76 13.09
C MET A 65 2.96 7.76 11.58
N LEU A 66 2.15 6.99 10.85
CA LEU A 66 2.20 6.83 9.40
C LEU A 66 0.92 7.42 8.79
N PRO A 67 1.00 8.58 8.11
CA PRO A 67 -0.12 9.14 7.37
C PRO A 67 -0.21 8.53 5.96
N PHE A 68 -1.43 8.31 5.47
CA PHE A 68 -1.71 7.99 4.08
C PHE A 68 -3.13 8.42 3.69
N HIS A 69 -3.36 8.58 2.39
CA HIS A 69 -4.66 8.95 1.86
C HIS A 69 -5.47 7.72 1.45
N ILE A 70 -6.78 7.83 1.59
CA ILE A 70 -7.76 6.83 1.17
C ILE A 70 -8.80 7.52 0.30
N ASN A 71 -9.34 6.79 -0.67
CA ASN A 71 -10.29 7.34 -1.64
C ASN A 71 -11.75 7.08 -1.22
N ILE A 72 -11.94 6.39 -0.10
CA ILE A 72 -13.25 5.99 0.43
C ILE A 72 -13.44 6.59 1.82
N TYR A 73 -14.69 6.87 2.20
CA TYR A 73 -15.01 7.25 3.57
C TYR A 73 -14.92 6.01 4.48
N PRO A 74 -13.99 5.94 5.44
CA PRO A 74 -13.73 4.73 6.21
C PRO A 74 -14.84 4.48 7.25
N LEU A 75 -15.47 3.31 7.17
CA LEU A 75 -16.48 2.86 8.13
C LEU A 75 -15.87 1.90 9.16
N THR A 76 -15.01 0.98 8.72
CA THR A 76 -14.33 0.04 9.62
C THR A 76 -13.00 -0.43 9.06
N VAL A 77 -12.11 -0.86 9.97
CA VAL A 77 -10.78 -1.39 9.64
C VAL A 77 -10.75 -2.88 9.99
N LEU A 78 -10.47 -3.71 8.98
CA LEU A 78 -10.19 -5.12 9.15
C LEU A 78 -8.68 -5.29 9.38
N PHE A 79 -8.28 -5.34 10.65
CA PHE A 79 -6.86 -5.45 11.04
C PHE A 79 -6.21 -6.74 10.58
N GLU A 80 -6.92 -7.87 10.63
CA GLU A 80 -6.38 -9.16 10.23
C GLU A 80 -6.23 -9.27 8.71
N ASP A 81 -7.16 -8.71 7.95
CA ASP A 81 -7.18 -8.76 6.49
C ASP A 81 -6.56 -7.52 5.84
N ALA A 82 -5.89 -6.66 6.59
CA ALA A 82 -5.23 -5.46 6.06
C ALA A 82 -6.10 -4.62 5.08
N LEU A 83 -7.41 -4.52 5.36
CA LEU A 83 -8.43 -3.88 4.54
C LEU A 83 -9.17 -2.79 5.32
N ILE A 84 -9.59 -1.75 4.62
CA ILE A 84 -10.56 -0.77 5.11
C ILE A 84 -11.85 -0.98 4.34
N LEU A 85 -12.97 -1.09 5.06
CA LEU A 85 -14.30 -1.04 4.47
C LEU A 85 -14.82 0.37 4.62
N GLY A 86 -15.32 0.91 3.52
CA GLY A 86 -15.82 2.27 3.46
C GLY A 86 -17.02 2.41 2.55
N ALA A 87 -17.40 3.67 2.36
CA ALA A 87 -18.40 4.06 1.39
C ALA A 87 -17.78 5.03 0.39
N SER A 88 -18.07 4.83 -0.89
CA SER A 88 -17.83 5.81 -1.95
C SER A 88 -19.17 6.43 -2.36
N ASN A 89 -19.13 7.72 -2.70
CA ASN A 89 -20.29 8.41 -3.26
C ASN A 89 -19.99 8.72 -4.72
N GLU A 90 -20.83 8.22 -5.62
CA GLU A 90 -20.79 8.57 -7.03
C GLU A 90 -22.01 9.46 -7.34
N THR A 91 -21.74 10.61 -7.95
CA THR A 91 -22.80 11.55 -8.37
C THR A 91 -23.11 11.30 -9.84
N VAL A 92 -24.31 10.82 -10.11
CA VAL A 92 -24.76 10.54 -11.48
C VAL A 92 -25.80 11.57 -11.88
N LEU A 93 -25.72 12.03 -13.13
CA LEU A 93 -26.73 12.89 -13.73
C LEU A 93 -27.88 12.01 -14.26
N PHE A 94 -29.11 12.40 -13.96
CA PHE A 94 -30.29 11.67 -14.43
C PHE A 94 -30.55 11.97 -15.90
N ASP A 95 -30.22 11.05 -16.81
CA ASP A 95 -30.50 11.18 -18.24
C ASP A 95 -31.87 10.56 -18.55
N GLY A 96 -32.94 11.31 -18.28
CA GLY A 96 -34.32 10.89 -18.54
C GLY A 96 -34.69 10.99 -20.04
N PRO A 97 -35.45 10.04 -20.63
CA PRO A 97 -35.71 9.96 -22.07
C PRO A 97 -36.78 10.95 -22.57
N GLY A 98 -36.70 12.20 -22.14
CA GLY A 98 -37.52 13.29 -22.65
C GLY A 98 -38.16 14.11 -21.54
N SER A 99 -37.50 15.19 -21.13
CA SER A 99 -38.20 16.37 -20.67
C SER A 99 -37.24 17.56 -20.59
N SER A 100 -37.60 18.63 -21.28
CA SER A 100 -37.09 19.98 -21.15
C SER A 100 -37.49 20.59 -19.79
N SER A 101 -37.24 19.88 -18.70
CA SER A 101 -37.64 20.23 -17.33
C SER A 101 -36.40 20.40 -16.47
N LEU A 102 -36.34 21.50 -15.71
CA LEU A 102 -35.27 21.82 -14.75
C LEU A 102 -34.99 20.71 -13.71
N GLU A 103 -35.91 19.75 -13.58
CA GLU A 103 -35.81 18.56 -12.72
C GLU A 103 -34.86 17.48 -13.24
N ALA A 104 -34.51 17.49 -14.54
CA ALA A 104 -33.51 16.59 -15.13
C ALA A 104 -32.06 16.99 -14.80
N LEU A 105 -31.85 18.14 -14.13
CA LEU A 105 -30.54 18.66 -13.74
C LEU A 105 -30.15 18.34 -12.29
N PHE A 106 -30.96 17.61 -11.53
CA PHE A 106 -30.61 17.28 -10.15
C PHE A 106 -29.61 16.10 -10.10
N PRO A 107 -28.37 16.31 -9.63
CA PRO A 107 -27.45 15.21 -9.42
C PRO A 107 -28.01 14.32 -8.31
N PHE A 108 -28.02 13.01 -8.53
CA PHE A 108 -28.34 12.05 -7.46
C PHE A 108 -27.07 11.34 -7.01
N CYS A 109 -26.96 11.15 -5.70
CA CYS A 109 -25.80 10.53 -5.05
C CYS A 109 -26.10 9.04 -4.82
N THR A 110 -25.34 8.15 -5.44
CA THR A 110 -25.35 6.72 -5.11
C THR A 110 -24.21 6.40 -4.16
N VAL A 111 -24.58 5.91 -2.98
CA VAL A 111 -23.61 5.49 -1.96
C VAL A 111 -23.39 3.98 -2.09
N GLU A 112 -22.16 3.60 -2.45
CA GLU A 112 -21.76 2.22 -2.60
C GLU A 112 -20.80 1.79 -1.49
N ARG A 113 -20.89 0.53 -1.06
CA ARG A 113 -19.95 -0.04 -0.09
C ARG A 113 -18.75 -0.60 -0.84
N THR A 114 -17.57 -0.07 -0.51
CA THR A 114 -16.32 -0.43 -1.19
C THR A 114 -15.26 -0.82 -0.16
N SER A 115 -14.25 -1.57 -0.62
CA SER A 115 -13.12 -2.00 0.21
C SER A 115 -11.81 -1.56 -0.41
N GLN A 116 -10.90 -1.02 0.39
CA GLN A 116 -9.58 -0.60 -0.06
C GLN A 116 -8.49 -1.31 0.75
N ILE A 117 -7.49 -1.85 0.04
CA ILE A 117 -6.29 -2.44 0.66
C ILE A 117 -5.36 -1.31 1.06
N TYR A 118 -4.93 -1.27 2.32
CA TYR A 118 -4.00 -0.21 2.79
C TYR A 118 -2.56 -0.68 2.95
N LEU A 119 -2.31 -1.99 2.89
CA LEU A 119 -1.02 -2.57 3.30
C LEU A 119 0.16 -1.98 2.52
N HIS A 120 -0.02 -1.74 1.22
CA HIS A 120 0.98 -1.12 0.36
C HIS A 120 1.36 0.30 0.80
N HIS A 121 0.40 1.10 1.29
CA HIS A 121 0.68 2.44 1.83
C HIS A 121 1.55 2.37 3.09
N ILE A 122 1.27 1.42 4.00
CA ILE A 122 2.06 1.25 5.23
C ILE A 122 3.48 0.81 4.89
N LEU A 123 3.63 -0.18 4.02
CA LEU A 123 4.95 -0.68 3.60
C LEU A 123 5.77 0.43 2.94
N ARG A 124 5.16 1.20 2.02
CA ARG A 124 5.78 2.38 1.39
C ARG A 124 6.24 3.39 2.43
N GLN A 125 5.38 3.77 3.38
CA GLN A 125 5.72 4.73 4.43
C GLN A 125 6.85 4.24 5.35
N LEU A 126 6.94 2.93 5.59
CA LEU A 126 8.05 2.34 6.36
C LEU A 126 9.36 2.36 5.56
N LEU A 127 9.32 2.06 4.26
CA LEU A 127 10.50 2.09 3.39
C LEU A 127 11.06 3.52 3.22
N VAL A 128 10.19 4.52 3.02
CA VAL A 128 10.58 5.94 2.95
C VAL A 128 11.30 6.40 4.21
N ARG A 129 10.97 5.85 5.38
CA ARG A 129 11.59 6.17 6.67
C ARG A 129 12.80 5.31 7.00
N ASN A 130 13.31 4.56 6.03
CA ASN A 130 14.43 3.64 6.21
C ASN A 130 14.20 2.56 7.29
N LEU A 131 12.95 2.10 7.43
CA LEU A 131 12.54 1.04 8.35
C LEU A 131 12.28 -0.29 7.61
N GLY A 132 13.17 -0.66 6.69
CA GLY A 132 13.02 -1.84 5.82
C GLY A 132 12.83 -3.15 6.59
N GLU A 133 13.53 -3.34 7.71
CA GLU A 133 13.37 -4.56 8.53
C GLU A 133 11.95 -4.68 9.13
N GLN A 134 11.38 -3.58 9.60
CA GLN A 134 10.03 -3.56 10.17
C GLN A 134 8.98 -3.76 9.07
N ALA A 135 9.21 -3.18 7.89
CA ALA A 135 8.39 -3.43 6.70
C ALA A 135 8.41 -4.91 6.31
N LEU A 136 9.58 -5.55 6.35
CA LEU A 136 9.73 -6.97 5.99
C LEU A 136 9.01 -7.87 7.00
N MET A 137 9.17 -7.63 8.30
CA MET A 137 8.44 -8.38 9.33
C MET A 137 6.92 -8.23 9.19
N LEU A 138 6.43 -7.02 8.91
CA LEU A 138 5.02 -6.77 8.66
C LEU A 138 4.54 -7.52 7.41
N ALA A 139 5.27 -7.41 6.31
CA ALA A 139 4.92 -8.05 5.05
C ALA A 139 4.94 -9.58 5.15
N GLN A 140 5.94 -10.17 5.82
CA GLN A 140 5.98 -11.62 6.11
C GLN A 140 4.79 -12.08 6.96
N SER A 141 4.33 -11.27 7.92
CA SER A 141 3.14 -11.58 8.70
C SER A 141 1.85 -11.55 7.88
N CYS A 142 1.85 -10.79 6.78
CA CYS A 142 0.74 -10.64 5.84
C CYS A 142 0.88 -11.50 4.59
N ALA A 143 1.99 -12.21 4.39
CA ALA A 143 2.25 -13.04 3.23
C ALA A 143 1.29 -14.23 3.09
N THR A 144 0.58 -14.59 4.16
CA THR A 144 -0.46 -15.63 4.13
C THR A 144 -1.78 -15.15 3.49
N LEU A 145 -1.91 -13.85 3.18
CA LEU A 145 -3.11 -13.29 2.58
C LEU A 145 -3.17 -13.62 1.08
N PRO A 146 -4.34 -14.01 0.53
CA PRO A 146 -4.46 -14.44 -0.86
C PRO A 146 -4.15 -13.32 -1.87
N TYR A 147 -4.39 -12.06 -1.51
CA TYR A 147 -4.12 -10.89 -2.35
C TYR A 147 -2.74 -10.26 -2.07
N PHE A 148 -1.87 -10.90 -1.28
CA PHE A 148 -0.56 -10.34 -0.97
C PHE A 148 0.31 -10.02 -2.20
N PRO A 149 0.38 -10.87 -3.25
CA PRO A 149 1.11 -10.53 -4.48
C PRO A 149 0.56 -9.25 -5.13
N HIS A 150 -0.76 -9.08 -5.12
CA HIS A 150 -1.40 -7.87 -5.63
C HIS A 150 -1.05 -6.62 -4.79
N VAL A 151 -0.82 -6.76 -3.48
CA VAL A 151 -0.33 -5.64 -2.65
C VAL A 151 1.05 -5.19 -3.09
N LEU A 152 1.95 -6.13 -3.37
CA LEU A 152 3.30 -5.81 -3.87
C LEU A 152 3.24 -5.18 -5.26
N GLU A 153 2.36 -5.69 -6.13
CA GLU A 153 2.10 -5.13 -7.45
C GLU A 153 1.62 -3.67 -7.36
N LEU A 154 0.62 -3.39 -6.52
CA LEU A 154 0.13 -2.03 -6.27
C LEU A 154 1.24 -1.11 -5.74
N MET A 155 2.08 -1.62 -4.83
CA MET A 155 3.18 -0.85 -4.26
C MET A 155 4.21 -0.46 -5.32
N VAL A 156 4.62 -1.39 -6.19
CA VAL A 156 5.56 -1.11 -7.29
C VAL A 156 4.93 -0.13 -8.28
N HIS A 157 3.68 -0.38 -8.67
CA HIS A 157 2.96 0.44 -9.63
C HIS A 157 2.79 1.89 -9.17
N VAL A 158 2.28 2.11 -7.96
CA VAL A 158 2.07 3.48 -7.42
C VAL A 158 3.38 4.23 -7.30
N VAL A 159 4.45 3.59 -6.81
CA VAL A 159 5.77 4.23 -6.70
C VAL A 159 6.34 4.55 -8.07
N LEU A 160 6.18 3.66 -9.05
CA LEU A 160 6.61 3.88 -10.42
C LEU A 160 5.89 5.09 -11.05
N GLU A 161 4.56 5.16 -10.93
CA GLU A 161 3.76 6.26 -11.50
C GLU A 161 4.10 7.60 -10.83
N GLU A 162 4.24 7.63 -9.51
CA GLU A 162 4.61 8.83 -8.76
C GLU A 162 6.00 9.34 -9.16
N GLU A 163 6.98 8.45 -9.27
CA GLU A 163 8.36 8.81 -9.63
C GLU A 163 8.49 9.23 -11.10
N ALA A 164 7.80 8.54 -12.01
CA ALA A 164 7.89 8.83 -13.43
C ALA A 164 7.11 10.09 -13.85
N THR A 165 6.05 10.45 -13.11
CA THR A 165 5.29 11.69 -13.35
C THR A 165 5.96 12.91 -12.69
N SER A 166 7.00 12.70 -11.88
CA SER A 166 7.73 13.79 -11.24
C SER A 166 8.48 14.64 -12.28
N ARG A 167 8.33 15.96 -12.19
CA ARG A 167 8.92 16.92 -13.15
C ARG A 167 10.42 17.13 -12.95
N GLU A 168 10.93 16.78 -11.78
CA GLU A 168 12.33 16.96 -11.38
C GLU A 168 12.90 15.62 -10.92
N PRO A 169 14.17 15.32 -11.24
CA PRO A 169 14.80 14.09 -10.78
C PRO A 169 14.77 14.04 -9.25
N ILE A 170 14.09 13.04 -8.70
CA ILE A 170 13.94 12.86 -7.26
C ILE A 170 15.31 12.52 -6.66
N PRO A 171 15.79 13.26 -5.63
CA PRO A 171 17.15 13.11 -5.11
C PRO A 171 17.45 11.75 -4.46
N ASP A 172 16.44 10.93 -4.19
CA ASP A 172 16.57 9.53 -3.76
C ASP A 172 15.34 8.73 -4.24
N PRO A 173 15.43 7.98 -5.37
CA PRO A 173 14.31 7.19 -5.84
C PRO A 173 14.03 6.02 -4.89
N LEU A 174 12.76 5.84 -4.55
CA LEU A 174 12.25 4.76 -3.71
C LEU A 174 12.09 3.47 -4.52
N LEU A 175 11.87 3.55 -5.82
CA LEU A 175 11.64 2.38 -6.69
C LEU A 175 12.73 1.30 -6.58
N PRO A 176 14.05 1.59 -6.59
CA PRO A 176 15.08 0.56 -6.39
C PRO A 176 15.01 -0.12 -5.02
N THR A 177 14.60 0.62 -3.98
CA THR A 177 14.42 0.08 -2.62
C THR A 177 13.20 -0.84 -2.57
N VAL A 178 12.11 -0.45 -3.23
CA VAL A 178 10.89 -1.25 -3.35
C VAL A 178 11.15 -2.50 -4.19
N ALA A 179 11.91 -2.39 -5.29
CA ALA A 179 12.29 -3.52 -6.13
C ALA A 179 13.07 -4.58 -5.32
N LYS A 180 14.09 -4.15 -4.57
CA LYS A 180 14.84 -5.02 -3.65
C LYS A 180 13.96 -5.62 -2.54
N PHE A 181 12.98 -4.88 -2.06
CA PHE A 181 12.04 -5.38 -1.08
C PHE A 181 11.13 -6.49 -1.66
N VAL A 182 10.69 -6.33 -2.91
CA VAL A 182 9.81 -7.28 -3.59
C VAL A 182 10.55 -8.57 -3.94
N THR A 183 11.85 -8.53 -4.26
CA THR A 183 12.68 -9.72 -4.54
C THR A 183 12.83 -10.67 -3.34
N GLU A 184 12.55 -10.22 -2.11
CA GLU A 184 12.57 -11.07 -0.91
C GLU A 184 11.40 -12.07 -0.87
N PHE A 185 10.43 -11.98 -1.79
CA PHE A 185 9.23 -12.83 -1.81
C PHE A 185 9.23 -13.78 -3.02
N PRO A 186 8.73 -15.03 -2.86
CA PRO A 186 8.84 -16.09 -3.88
C PRO A 186 8.01 -15.86 -5.16
N LEU A 187 7.22 -14.79 -5.26
CA LEU A 187 6.36 -14.46 -6.41
C LEU A 187 6.74 -13.11 -7.05
N PHE A 188 7.97 -12.64 -6.82
CA PHE A 188 8.41 -11.34 -7.29
C PHE A 188 8.41 -11.24 -8.83
N LEU A 189 8.88 -12.28 -9.54
CA LEU A 189 8.93 -12.32 -11.01
C LEU A 189 7.53 -12.09 -11.60
N GLN A 190 6.54 -12.86 -11.13
CA GLN A 190 5.14 -12.70 -11.54
C GLN A 190 4.59 -11.30 -11.23
N THR A 191 4.91 -10.76 -10.05
CA THR A 191 4.48 -9.42 -9.61
C THR A 191 5.01 -8.33 -10.54
N ILE A 192 6.29 -8.41 -10.92
CA ILE A 192 6.92 -7.44 -11.83
C ILE A 192 6.32 -7.51 -13.23
N VAL A 193 6.08 -8.71 -13.76
CA VAL A 193 5.42 -8.87 -15.07
C VAL A 193 4.02 -8.29 -15.08
N HIS A 194 3.22 -8.61 -14.06
CA HIS A 194 1.85 -8.10 -13.97
C HIS A 194 1.83 -6.59 -13.86
N CYS A 195 2.76 -6.01 -13.09
CA CYS A 195 2.96 -4.57 -13.04
C CYS A 195 3.34 -4.02 -14.43
N ALA A 196 4.36 -4.57 -15.08
CA ALA A 196 4.82 -4.12 -16.39
C ALA A 196 3.70 -4.12 -17.45
N ARG A 197 2.88 -5.17 -17.49
CA ARG A 197 1.76 -5.32 -18.43
C ARG A 197 0.62 -4.31 -18.21
N LYS A 198 0.48 -3.75 -17.01
CA LYS A 198 -0.51 -2.72 -16.68
C LYS A 198 0.04 -1.30 -16.75
N THR A 199 1.37 -1.17 -16.81
CA THR A 199 2.05 0.13 -16.93
C THR A 199 2.28 0.51 -18.39
N GLU A 200 2.29 1.81 -18.66
CA GLU A 200 2.58 2.34 -19.98
C GLU A 200 3.99 1.97 -20.46
N TYR A 201 4.12 1.64 -21.75
CA TYR A 201 5.39 1.24 -22.36
C TYR A 201 6.53 2.26 -22.13
N ALA A 202 6.22 3.56 -22.09
CA ALA A 202 7.19 4.61 -21.83
C ALA A 202 7.91 4.46 -20.47
N LEU A 203 7.24 3.87 -19.48
CA LEU A 203 7.75 3.69 -18.12
C LEU A 203 8.60 2.43 -17.93
N TRP A 204 8.58 1.52 -18.91
CA TRP A 204 9.26 0.22 -18.79
C TRP A 204 10.77 0.37 -18.63
N ASN A 205 11.38 1.31 -19.35
CA ASN A 205 12.82 1.57 -19.21
C ASN A 205 13.19 1.97 -17.79
N TYR A 206 12.35 2.76 -17.11
CA TYR A 206 12.57 3.18 -15.74
C TYR A 206 12.35 2.03 -14.75
N LEU A 207 11.30 1.23 -14.96
CA LEU A 207 11.03 0.03 -14.15
C LEU A 207 12.19 -0.98 -14.22
N PHE A 208 12.62 -1.35 -15.43
CA PHE A 208 13.69 -2.33 -15.62
C PHE A 208 15.07 -1.80 -15.25
N ALA A 209 15.29 -0.48 -15.25
CA ALA A 209 16.50 0.09 -14.65
C ALA A 209 16.59 -0.16 -13.13
N ALA A 210 15.45 -0.24 -12.43
CA ALA A 210 15.40 -0.48 -10.99
C ALA A 210 15.36 -1.96 -10.61
N VAL A 211 14.65 -2.79 -11.40
CA VAL A 211 14.43 -4.22 -11.11
C VAL A 211 15.54 -5.10 -11.69
N GLY A 212 16.08 -4.76 -12.85
CA GLY A 212 17.02 -5.59 -13.60
C GLY A 212 16.57 -5.81 -15.04
N ASN A 213 17.48 -6.36 -15.85
CA ASN A 213 17.23 -6.58 -17.27
C ASN A 213 16.10 -7.62 -17.47
N PRO A 214 15.07 -7.33 -18.28
CA PRO A 214 13.97 -8.26 -18.53
C PRO A 214 14.42 -9.61 -19.12
N LYS A 215 15.57 -9.66 -19.81
CA LYS A 215 16.15 -10.92 -20.32
C LYS A 215 16.61 -11.84 -19.19
N ASP A 216 17.28 -11.27 -18.19
CA ASP A 216 17.79 -12.03 -17.04
C ASP A 216 16.61 -12.56 -16.21
N LEU A 217 15.57 -11.75 -16.04
CA LEU A 217 14.32 -12.15 -15.36
C LEU A 217 13.58 -13.26 -16.12
N PHE A 218 13.58 -13.21 -17.46
CA PHE A 218 13.04 -14.28 -18.29
C PHE A 218 13.82 -15.59 -18.13
N GLU A 219 15.14 -15.54 -18.14
CA GLU A 219 15.99 -16.72 -17.91
C GLU A 219 15.76 -17.31 -16.51
N GLU A 220 15.61 -16.46 -15.49
CA GLU A 220 15.28 -16.90 -14.14
C GLU A 220 13.92 -17.63 -14.07
N CYS A 221 12.89 -17.13 -14.77
CA CYS A 221 11.60 -17.82 -14.89
C CYS A 221 11.74 -19.19 -15.55
N LEU A 222 12.58 -19.29 -16.59
CA LEU A 222 12.82 -20.55 -17.30
C LEU A 222 13.51 -21.57 -16.38
N MET A 223 14.47 -21.13 -15.57
CA MET A 223 15.13 -21.98 -14.57
C MET A 223 14.18 -22.42 -13.46
N ALA A 224 13.23 -21.55 -13.08
CA ALA A 224 12.18 -21.86 -12.12
C ALA A 224 11.04 -22.74 -12.68
N GLN A 225 11.08 -23.10 -13.98
CA GLN A 225 10.03 -23.84 -14.69
C GLN A 225 8.66 -23.15 -14.71
N ASP A 226 8.62 -21.83 -14.48
CA ASP A 226 7.39 -21.04 -14.55
C ASP A 226 7.16 -20.52 -15.97
N LEU A 227 6.63 -21.40 -16.82
CA LEU A 227 6.43 -21.14 -18.25
C LEU A 227 5.38 -20.07 -18.51
N ASP A 228 4.38 -19.91 -17.65
CA ASP A 228 3.30 -18.95 -17.82
C ASP A 228 3.82 -17.51 -17.60
N THR A 229 4.62 -17.32 -16.56
CA THR A 229 5.29 -16.03 -16.30
C THR A 229 6.35 -15.75 -17.37
N ALA A 230 7.12 -16.76 -17.79
CA ALA A 230 8.11 -16.62 -18.87
C ALA A 230 7.46 -16.21 -20.20
N ALA A 231 6.32 -16.79 -20.56
CA ALA A 231 5.56 -16.43 -21.76
C ALA A 231 5.11 -14.96 -21.72
N SER A 232 4.73 -14.46 -20.53
CA SER A 232 4.36 -13.07 -20.36
C SER A 232 5.56 -12.11 -20.47
N TYR A 233 6.76 -12.52 -20.05
CA TYR A 233 8.00 -11.77 -20.29
C TYR A 233 8.38 -11.69 -21.77
N LEU A 234 8.05 -12.71 -22.58
CA LEU A 234 8.29 -12.65 -24.03
C LEU A 234 7.52 -11.51 -24.71
N ILE A 235 6.30 -11.22 -24.23
CA ILE A 235 5.49 -10.09 -24.73
C ILE A 235 6.19 -8.75 -24.44
N ILE A 236 6.93 -8.66 -23.34
CA ILE A 236 7.67 -7.45 -22.95
C ILE A 236 8.96 -7.29 -23.77
N LEU A 237 9.56 -8.39 -24.19
CA LEU A 237 10.81 -8.42 -24.97
C LEU A 237 10.61 -8.20 -26.48
N GLN A 238 9.37 -8.30 -26.98
CA GLN A 238 9.00 -8.08 -28.38
C GLN A 238 8.90 -6.59 -28.72
#